data_AF-A0A4R0QVC0-F1
#
_entry.id   AF-A0A4R0QVC0-F1
#
_cell.length_a   1.000
_cell.length_b   1.000
_cell.length_c   1.000
_cell.angle_alpha   90.00
_cell.angle_beta   90.00
_cell.angle_gamma   90.00
#
_symmetry.space_group_name_H-M   'P 1'
#
loop_
_entity.id
_entity.type
_entity.pdbx_description
1 polymer ?
#
loop_
_entity_poly.entity_id
_entity_poly.type
_entity_poly.pdbx_seq_one_letter_code
_entity_poly.pdbx_strand_id
1 'polypeptide(L)'
;MVEVMDAWTLTHEISLRDSVRVYKRAANGRILNDTRDTALTRVQPGTPWALYLAYQGAYQYIVFDLDHHTTDEDNSQTLVDKNLQDITRLLDETHIEYLVCHSSDNGGYHIWIACKDNINATLVRHLALLMHHAYASVDPTPLTNPATGCVRPPYSPHHTSGTSTPISGSIHTLLYPSTTESQIETLLEKVQEKADTITTPVEQPTLNEGSVRLDETGMPYLPGTLRPLSRYIMMLLRTPVTAHTDTSARLYQIILGMVKAHWTYTHTLTYITEHQETDSLIHAFTRKNTDGTRSTRPTTGINSMRLVIARMWKKAVTTIATSHRLYAGHDSEFTCRYQDTIMAIDHLYNWNMNRDITTTGQATDQRVINTLSLWCLKANRLTIQADTRRIALTCGISRQAAANSLHRLIAQHIIDLTTPAHGRIAHTYTIIKNTANTSLEGNTRYNLDTSKYAPTTATLDTIKNILLHNLTTWLTTAAHDACTSHGIGIKPGNKLVTHTMTMSQDDRLEMLDNIADNHQCVGTVRTRAHIYELERLLWAWWHQETTHLTKKHHEKTGRKHARYAHTLTDLLASRYPRKGNQPDYTVARSMLLKLTA
;
A
#
# COMPACT_ATOMS: atom_id res chain seq x y z
N MET A 1 17.85 14.97 50.50
CA MET A 1 18.66 13.94 49.83
C MET A 1 17.68 12.99 49.17
N VAL A 2 17.49 13.10 47.85
CA VAL A 2 16.67 12.16 47.09
C VAL A 2 17.51 10.90 46.95
N GLU A 3 17.02 9.78 47.48
CA GLU A 3 17.65 8.48 47.35
C GLU A 3 17.79 8.17 45.85
N VAL A 4 19.02 8.03 45.35
CA VAL A 4 19.25 7.69 43.94
C VAL A 4 18.82 6.23 43.77
N MET A 5 17.61 6.04 43.27
CA MET A 5 17.08 4.71 42.98
C MET A 5 17.93 4.07 41.89
N ASP A 6 18.50 2.89 42.14
CA ASP A 6 19.28 2.18 41.14
C ASP A 6 18.40 1.69 39.98
N ALA A 7 19.01 1.47 38.82
CA ALA A 7 18.31 1.12 37.59
C ALA A 7 17.43 -0.13 37.70
N TRP A 8 17.87 -1.12 38.50
CA TRP A 8 17.13 -2.36 38.66
C TRP A 8 15.94 -2.19 39.60
N THR A 9 16.12 -1.48 40.71
CA THR A 9 15.03 -1.09 41.60
C THR A 9 13.98 -0.27 40.85
N LEU A 10 14.38 0.71 40.05
CA LEU A 10 13.45 1.46 39.20
C LEU A 10 12.72 0.56 38.21
N THR A 11 13.42 -0.37 37.56
CA THR A 11 12.79 -1.31 36.63
C THR A 11 11.70 -2.14 37.32
N HIS A 12 11.92 -2.58 38.57
CA HIS A 12 10.91 -3.30 39.35
C HIS A 12 9.66 -2.45 39.61
N GLU A 13 9.84 -1.19 39.98
CA GLU A 13 8.72 -0.30 40.29
C GLU A 13 7.87 0.06 39.07
N ILE A 14 8.47 0.18 37.88
CA ILE A 14 7.78 0.65 36.66
C ILE A 14 7.45 -0.48 35.67
N SER A 15 7.78 -1.74 35.95
CA SER A 15 7.50 -2.84 35.03
C SER A 15 6.02 -3.19 34.98
N LEU A 16 5.46 -3.23 33.77
CA LEU A 16 4.09 -3.67 33.52
C LEU A 16 3.94 -5.20 33.53
N ARG A 17 5.06 -5.92 33.49
CA ARG A 17 5.11 -7.38 33.37
C ARG A 17 6.04 -7.98 34.40
N ASP A 18 5.79 -9.25 34.71
CA ASP A 18 6.68 -10.08 35.53
C ASP A 18 7.95 -10.53 34.77
N SER A 19 8.21 -9.94 33.58
CA SER A 19 9.35 -10.25 32.74
C SER A 19 9.86 -9.03 31.98
N VAL A 20 11.15 -9.08 31.62
CA VAL A 20 11.85 -8.06 30.83
C VAL A 20 12.65 -8.73 29.70
N ARG A 21 12.96 -7.96 28.66
CA ARG A 21 13.83 -8.44 27.56
C ARG A 21 15.28 -8.22 27.92
N VAL A 22 16.04 -9.31 28.03
CA VAL A 22 17.47 -9.27 28.34
C VAL A 22 18.28 -9.60 27.09
N TYR A 23 19.33 -8.82 26.83
CA TYR A 23 20.22 -9.03 25.69
C TYR A 23 21.04 -10.32 25.87
N LYS A 24 21.17 -11.09 24.79
CA LYS A 24 21.96 -12.33 24.79
C LYS A 24 23.44 -12.03 24.70
N ARG A 25 24.24 -12.93 25.29
CA ARG A 25 25.71 -12.91 25.22
C ARG A 25 26.18 -14.04 24.31
N ALA A 26 27.02 -13.72 23.33
CA ALA A 26 27.67 -14.69 22.47
C ALA A 26 28.77 -15.47 23.22
N ALA A 27 29.21 -16.60 22.66
CA ALA A 27 30.24 -17.45 23.25
C ALA A 27 31.58 -16.71 23.48
N ASN A 28 31.86 -15.67 22.68
CA ASN A 28 33.04 -14.82 22.81
C ASN A 28 32.85 -13.65 23.81
N GLY A 29 31.76 -13.62 24.57
CA GLY A 29 31.46 -12.59 25.57
C GLY A 29 30.79 -11.33 25.03
N ARG A 30 30.69 -11.16 23.71
CA ARG A 30 30.04 -10.00 23.06
C ARG A 30 28.53 -10.01 23.30
N ILE A 31 27.95 -8.85 23.56
CA ILE A 31 26.49 -8.67 23.67
C ILE A 31 25.91 -8.58 22.25
N LEU A 32 24.89 -9.41 21.98
CA LEU A 32 24.21 -9.47 20.69
C LEU A 32 22.97 -8.58 20.72
N ASN A 33 22.63 -7.97 19.58
CA ASN A 33 21.32 -7.33 19.38
C ASN A 33 20.22 -8.37 19.14
N ASP A 34 20.14 -9.35 20.04
CA ASP A 34 19.16 -10.41 20.10
C ASP A 34 18.77 -10.55 21.58
N THR A 35 17.47 -10.58 21.85
CA THR A 35 16.94 -10.54 23.22
C THR A 35 16.21 -11.83 23.55
N ARG A 36 16.06 -12.11 24.84
CA ARG A 36 15.20 -13.17 25.36
C ARG A 36 14.36 -12.65 26.49
N ASP A 37 13.14 -13.16 26.59
CA ASP A 37 12.28 -12.88 27.73
C ASP A 37 12.87 -13.52 28.99
N THR A 38 12.93 -12.78 30.09
CA THR A 38 13.52 -13.21 31.36
C THR A 38 12.66 -12.71 32.52
N ALA A 39 12.35 -13.59 33.46
CA ALA A 39 11.57 -13.22 34.65
C ALA A 39 12.22 -12.07 35.43
N LEU A 40 11.38 -11.16 35.91
CA LEU A 40 11.77 -10.02 36.70
C LEU A 40 12.04 -10.45 38.15
N THR A 41 13.27 -10.90 38.42
CA THR A 41 13.69 -11.37 39.74
C THR A 41 14.40 -10.27 40.54
N ARG A 42 14.62 -10.48 41.85
CA ARG A 42 15.41 -9.55 42.68
C ARG A 42 16.86 -9.36 42.20
N VAL A 43 17.40 -10.30 41.42
CA VAL A 43 18.78 -10.24 40.93
C VAL A 43 18.82 -9.53 39.59
N GLN A 44 19.63 -8.46 39.50
CA GLN A 44 19.87 -7.72 38.27
C GLN A 44 20.51 -8.62 37.20
N PRO A 45 20.06 -8.55 35.93
CA PRO A 45 20.71 -9.25 34.82
C PRO A 45 22.15 -8.78 34.60
N GLY A 46 23.04 -9.72 34.25
CA GLY A 46 24.44 -9.42 33.89
C GLY A 46 24.64 -8.87 32.47
N THR A 47 23.56 -8.54 31.77
CA THR A 47 23.54 -7.88 30.45
C THR A 47 22.42 -6.83 30.45
N PRO A 48 22.47 -5.84 29.54
CA PRO A 48 21.39 -4.87 29.36
C PRO A 48 20.01 -5.50 29.23
N TRP A 49 19.00 -4.71 29.58
CA TRP A 49 17.60 -5.12 29.49
C TRP A 49 16.72 -3.98 28.98
N ALA A 50 15.55 -4.34 28.47
CA ALA A 50 14.49 -3.44 28.03
C ALA A 50 13.16 -3.84 28.68
N LEU A 51 12.35 -2.83 28.98
CA LEU A 51 11.05 -2.95 29.64
C LEU A 51 9.92 -2.85 28.61
N TYR A 52 8.90 -3.69 28.77
CA TYR A 52 7.74 -3.70 27.88
C TYR A 52 6.85 -2.47 28.10
N LEU A 53 6.46 -1.79 27.01
CA LEU A 53 5.64 -0.58 27.07
C LEU A 53 4.13 -0.84 27.25
N ALA A 54 3.72 -2.09 27.03
CA ALA A 54 2.33 -2.52 27.05
C ALA A 54 2.15 -3.84 27.82
N TYR A 55 0.95 -4.04 28.38
CA TYR A 55 0.52 -5.28 29.01
C TYR A 55 -0.91 -5.63 28.56
N GLN A 56 -1.16 -6.91 28.30
CA GLN A 56 -2.46 -7.40 27.77
C GLN A 56 -3.00 -6.60 26.57
N GLY A 57 -2.12 -6.15 25.68
CA GLY A 57 -2.51 -5.45 24.45
C GLY A 57 -2.80 -3.95 24.61
N ALA A 58 -2.65 -3.37 25.80
CA ALA A 58 -2.80 -1.93 26.04
C ALA A 58 -1.48 -1.31 26.51
N TYR A 59 -1.21 -0.08 26.08
CA TYR A 59 -0.01 0.67 26.45
C TYR A 59 -0.25 1.47 27.73
N GLN A 60 0.72 1.44 28.62
CA GLN A 60 0.80 2.34 29.78
C GLN A 60 2.03 3.26 29.68
N TYR A 61 2.95 2.96 28.75
CA TYR A 61 4.04 3.85 28.37
C TYR A 61 3.98 4.14 26.88
N ILE A 62 4.12 5.42 26.53
CA ILE A 62 4.40 5.86 25.16
C ILE A 62 5.83 6.43 25.20
N VAL A 63 6.72 5.87 24.40
CA VAL A 63 8.12 6.28 24.37
C VAL A 63 8.51 6.60 22.94
N PHE A 64 8.81 7.88 22.68
CA PHE A 64 9.40 8.28 21.40
C PHE A 64 10.91 8.05 21.47
N ASP A 65 11.38 7.10 20.67
CA ASP A 65 12.78 6.76 20.53
C ASP A 65 13.36 7.56 19.36
N LEU A 66 14.33 8.44 19.63
CA LEU A 66 14.92 9.33 18.64
C LEU A 66 16.37 8.93 18.39
N ASP A 67 16.68 8.56 17.15
CA ASP A 67 18.00 8.07 16.74
C ASP A 67 18.52 8.76 15.45
N HIS A 68 19.84 8.71 15.25
CA HIS A 68 20.48 9.11 14.00
C HIS A 68 20.32 8.01 12.94
N HIS A 69 19.49 8.25 11.93
CA HIS A 69 19.27 7.29 10.85
C HIS A 69 20.05 7.58 9.55
N THR A 70 20.94 8.57 9.55
CA THR A 70 21.71 8.96 8.35
C THR A 70 23.22 8.81 8.57
N THR A 71 23.95 8.56 7.48
CA THR A 71 25.41 8.37 7.48
C THR A 71 26.21 9.67 7.62
N ASP A 72 25.55 10.82 7.68
CA ASP A 72 26.16 12.14 7.85
C ASP A 72 26.03 12.57 9.32
N GLU A 73 27.06 12.29 10.12
CA GLU A 73 27.04 12.38 11.60
C GLU A 73 26.68 13.80 12.09
N ASP A 74 27.27 14.86 11.50
CA ASP A 74 27.09 16.24 11.97
C ASP A 74 25.68 16.79 11.69
N ASN A 75 25.12 16.48 10.51
CA ASN A 75 23.77 16.90 10.14
C ASN A 75 22.70 16.06 10.88
N SER A 76 23.02 14.82 11.25
CA SER A 76 22.11 13.92 11.94
C SER A 76 21.85 14.33 13.39
N GLN A 77 22.86 14.77 14.14
CA GLN A 77 22.65 15.21 15.53
C GLN A 77 21.79 16.47 15.60
N THR A 78 22.07 17.43 14.74
CA THR A 78 21.30 18.69 14.66
C THR A 78 19.82 18.43 14.37
N LEU A 79 19.49 17.46 13.50
CA LEU A 79 18.11 17.06 13.23
C LEU A 79 17.43 16.43 14.44
N VAL A 80 18.12 15.50 15.12
CA VAL A 80 17.60 14.81 16.30
C VAL A 80 17.32 15.81 17.42
N ASP A 81 18.25 16.73 17.71
CA ASP A 81 18.09 17.76 18.73
C ASP A 81 16.93 18.72 18.41
N LYS A 82 16.76 19.08 17.13
CA LYS A 82 15.63 19.90 16.68
C LYS A 82 14.30 19.16 16.86
N ASN A 83 14.24 17.88 16.46
CA ASN A 83 13.03 17.07 16.62
C ASN A 83 12.70 16.88 18.10
N LEU A 84 13.70 16.66 18.97
CA LEU A 84 13.51 16.63 20.42
C LEU A 84 12.83 17.91 20.90
N GLN A 85 13.38 19.08 20.58
CA GLN A 85 12.82 20.38 20.99
C GLN A 85 11.39 20.60 20.49
N ASP A 86 11.11 20.24 19.24
CA ASP A 86 9.78 20.40 18.64
C ASP A 86 8.76 19.44 19.27
N ILE A 87 9.15 18.20 19.57
CA ILE A 87 8.28 17.21 20.21
C ILE A 87 8.01 17.61 21.67
N THR A 88 9.03 18.00 22.44
CA THR A 88 8.83 18.43 23.83
C THR A 88 7.93 19.65 23.94
N ARG A 89 8.08 20.62 23.02
CA ARG A 89 7.17 21.77 22.94
C ARG A 89 5.73 21.33 22.70
N LEU A 90 5.51 20.37 21.82
CA LEU A 90 4.19 19.84 21.53
C LEU A 90 3.55 19.14 22.75
N LEU A 91 4.37 18.41 23.52
CA LEU A 91 3.94 17.78 24.78
C LEU A 91 3.58 18.83 25.84
N ASP A 92 4.38 19.89 25.97
CA ASP A 92 4.08 21.01 26.88
C ASP A 92 2.73 21.68 26.53
N GLU A 93 2.49 21.95 25.25
CA GLU A 93 1.24 22.56 24.78
C GLU A 93 0.01 21.64 24.89
N THR A 94 0.21 20.33 25.07
CA THR A 94 -0.87 19.35 25.33
C THR A 94 -0.97 18.98 26.81
N HIS A 95 -0.18 19.66 27.65
CA HIS A 95 -0.10 19.43 29.09
C HIS A 95 0.25 17.99 29.45
N ILE A 96 1.04 17.31 28.62
CA ILE A 96 1.53 15.95 28.85
C ILE A 96 2.85 16.04 29.60
N GLU A 97 2.92 15.43 30.78
CA GLU A 97 4.18 15.28 31.51
C GLU A 97 5.05 14.21 30.84
N TYR A 98 6.35 14.49 30.72
CA TYR A 98 7.30 13.57 30.09
C TYR A 98 8.66 13.58 30.81
N LEU A 99 9.43 12.52 30.58
CA LEU A 99 10.82 12.38 31.01
C LEU A 99 11.70 12.16 29.79
N VAL A 100 12.68 13.03 29.57
CA VAL A 100 13.68 12.86 28.51
C VAL A 100 14.91 12.19 29.10
N CYS A 101 15.33 11.10 28.47
CA CYS A 101 16.60 10.44 28.76
C CYS A 101 17.51 10.50 27.54
N HIS A 102 18.79 10.78 27.77
CA HIS A 102 19.84 10.44 26.81
C HIS A 102 19.91 8.90 26.74
N SER A 103 19.75 8.30 25.56
CA SER A 103 19.56 6.86 25.41
C SER A 103 20.88 6.08 25.40
N SER A 104 21.97 6.71 24.94
CA SER A 104 23.32 6.15 24.83
C SER A 104 24.35 7.25 24.58
N ASP A 105 25.65 6.96 24.70
CA ASP A 105 26.73 7.91 24.36
C ASP A 105 26.73 8.35 22.87
N ASN A 106 25.90 7.72 22.02
CA ASN A 106 25.81 7.96 20.59
C ASN A 106 24.75 9.00 20.21
N GLY A 107 24.20 9.79 21.14
CA GLY A 107 23.42 10.99 20.83
C GLY A 107 21.90 10.85 20.67
N GLY A 108 21.35 9.63 20.87
CA GLY A 108 19.91 9.36 20.82
C GLY A 108 19.15 9.75 22.10
N TYR A 109 17.83 9.90 21.99
CA TYR A 109 16.95 10.27 23.12
C TYR A 109 15.74 9.35 23.25
N HIS A 110 15.33 9.07 24.49
CA HIS A 110 14.02 8.51 24.78
C HIS A 110 13.15 9.57 25.46
N ILE A 111 12.00 9.89 24.89
CA ILE A 111 10.98 10.73 25.52
C ILE A 111 9.90 9.81 26.09
N TRP A 112 9.88 9.63 27.40
CA TRP A 112 8.94 8.77 28.09
C TRP A 112 7.70 9.54 28.53
N ILE A 113 6.54 8.98 28.23
CA ILE A 113 5.22 9.42 28.70
C ILE A 113 4.59 8.25 29.44
N ALA A 114 4.22 8.46 30.70
CA ALA A 114 3.52 7.48 31.50
C ALA A 114 2.02 7.80 31.55
N CYS A 115 1.22 6.86 31.07
CA CYS A 115 -0.22 7.02 30.98
C CYS A 115 -0.90 6.48 32.24
N LYS A 116 -1.80 7.29 32.80
CA LYS A 116 -2.73 6.89 33.85
C LYS A 116 -3.75 5.88 33.32
N ASP A 117 -4.19 6.09 32.09
CA ASP A 117 -5.16 5.25 31.40
C ASP A 117 -4.45 4.15 30.59
N ASN A 118 -5.13 3.01 30.39
CA ASN A 118 -4.66 1.96 29.50
C ASN A 118 -4.98 2.36 28.05
N ILE A 119 -3.98 2.78 27.29
CA ILE A 119 -4.17 3.32 25.95
C ILE A 119 -4.29 2.19 24.92
N ASN A 120 -5.29 2.29 24.06
CA ASN A 120 -5.51 1.33 22.98
C ASN A 120 -4.29 1.24 22.05
N ALA A 121 -3.83 0.02 21.75
CA ALA A 121 -2.67 -0.17 20.86
C ALA A 121 -2.86 0.36 19.44
N THR A 122 -4.10 0.44 18.94
CA THR A 122 -4.40 1.06 17.64
C THR A 122 -4.13 2.56 17.70
N LEU A 123 -4.58 3.25 18.75
CA LEU A 123 -4.33 4.67 18.98
C LEU A 123 -2.83 4.96 19.11
N VAL A 124 -2.10 4.20 19.93
CA VAL A 124 -0.65 4.37 20.11
C VAL A 124 0.10 4.11 18.80
N ARG A 125 -0.28 3.08 18.05
CA ARG A 125 0.32 2.80 16.73
C ARG A 125 0.09 3.95 15.77
N HIS A 126 -1.11 4.52 15.72
CA HIS A 126 -1.42 5.66 14.87
C HIS A 126 -0.54 6.87 15.22
N LEU A 127 -0.45 7.19 16.51
CA LEU A 127 0.41 8.26 16.99
C LEU A 127 1.87 8.00 16.61
N ALA A 128 2.39 6.79 16.84
CA ALA A 128 3.78 6.46 16.54
C ALA A 128 4.12 6.62 15.05
N LEU A 129 3.25 6.13 14.15
CA LEU A 129 3.44 6.24 12.71
C LEU A 129 3.36 7.68 12.21
N LEU A 130 2.44 8.47 12.78
CA LEU A 130 2.28 9.88 12.42
C LEU A 130 3.44 10.72 12.95
N MET A 131 3.93 10.43 14.15
CA MET A 131 5.13 11.02 14.74
C MET A 131 6.37 10.71 13.90
N HIS A 132 6.56 9.47 13.46
CA HIS A 132 7.66 9.11 12.54
C HIS A 132 7.56 9.87 11.21
N HIS A 133 6.35 10.04 10.68
CA HIS A 133 6.15 10.82 9.46
C HIS A 133 6.47 12.31 9.64
N ALA A 134 6.05 12.89 10.78
CA ALA A 134 6.29 14.30 11.09
C ALA A 134 7.74 14.58 11.53
N TYR A 135 8.42 13.59 12.11
CA TYR A 135 9.75 13.68 12.69
C TYR A 135 10.59 12.47 12.30
N ALA A 136 11.39 12.62 11.24
CA ALA A 136 12.14 11.52 10.63
C ALA A 136 13.12 10.79 11.56
N SER A 137 13.51 11.40 12.69
CA SER A 137 14.39 10.77 13.69
C SER A 137 13.66 9.81 14.64
N VAL A 138 12.33 9.82 14.68
CA VAL A 138 11.56 8.98 15.61
C VAL A 138 11.50 7.56 15.05
N ASP A 139 12.02 6.56 15.76
CA ASP A 139 11.75 5.14 15.48
C ASP A 139 10.37 4.77 16.02
N PRO A 140 9.39 4.42 15.16
CA PRO A 140 8.07 4.02 15.63
C PRO A 140 8.05 2.60 16.21
N THR A 141 9.10 1.80 15.97
CA THR A 141 9.11 0.35 16.23
C THR A 141 8.68 -0.03 17.66
N PRO A 142 9.16 0.65 18.73
CA PRO A 142 8.75 0.33 20.09
C PRO A 142 7.24 0.44 20.36
N LEU A 143 6.52 1.22 19.54
CA LEU A 143 5.10 1.54 19.72
C LEU A 143 4.17 0.89 18.67
N THR A 144 4.73 0.15 17.71
CA THR A 144 3.91 -0.50 16.65
C THR A 144 3.38 -1.88 17.03
N ASN A 145 3.92 -2.53 18.07
CA ASN A 145 3.50 -3.86 18.52
C ASN A 145 3.44 -3.95 20.05
N PRO A 146 2.24 -4.03 20.67
CA PRO A 146 2.11 -4.08 22.13
C PRO A 146 2.67 -5.37 22.74
N ALA A 147 2.80 -6.47 21.98
CA ALA A 147 3.35 -7.72 22.51
C ALA A 147 4.87 -7.64 22.71
N THR A 148 5.58 -6.93 21.83
CA THR A 148 7.05 -6.94 21.74
C THR A 148 7.71 -5.59 21.97
N GLY A 149 6.95 -4.51 21.90
CA GLY A 149 7.42 -3.13 22.08
C GLY A 149 8.07 -2.95 23.43
N CYS A 150 9.35 -2.59 23.44
CA CYS A 150 10.13 -2.41 24.65
C CYS A 150 11.20 -1.35 24.45
N VAL A 151 11.50 -0.61 25.52
CA VAL A 151 12.58 0.38 25.55
C VAL A 151 13.38 0.20 26.84
N ARG A 152 14.67 0.53 26.79
CA ARG A 152 15.54 0.53 27.97
C ARG A 152 15.06 1.57 28.99
N PRO A 153 14.74 1.17 30.24
CA PRO A 153 14.28 2.12 31.24
C PRO A 153 15.41 3.09 31.67
N PRO A 154 15.08 4.22 32.31
CA PRO A 154 16.09 5.12 32.84
C PRO A 154 17.11 4.41 33.74
N TYR A 155 18.35 4.89 33.70
CA TYR A 155 19.55 4.38 34.38
C TYR A 155 20.05 3.01 33.90
N SER A 156 19.33 2.31 33.01
CA SER A 156 19.76 0.99 32.53
C SER A 156 20.97 1.08 31.56
N PRO A 157 21.85 0.05 31.54
CA PRO A 157 23.07 0.05 30.72
C PRO A 157 22.78 -0.16 29.23
N HIS A 158 23.66 0.37 28.37
CA HIS A 158 23.67 0.11 26.93
C HIS A 158 24.47 -1.16 26.59
N HIS A 159 24.23 -1.73 25.40
CA HIS A 159 24.97 -2.92 24.92
C HIS A 159 26.36 -2.61 24.34
N THR A 160 26.63 -1.34 24.01
CA THR A 160 27.94 -0.85 23.55
C THR A 160 28.67 -0.06 24.66
N SER A 161 28.12 1.06 25.10
CA SER A 161 28.65 1.89 26.19
C SER A 161 27.58 2.87 26.75
N GLY A 162 27.76 3.29 28.00
CA GLY A 162 26.90 4.28 28.65
C GLY A 162 25.64 3.69 29.31
N THR A 163 24.85 4.59 29.89
CA THR A 163 23.58 4.30 30.57
C THR A 163 22.52 5.27 30.11
N SER A 164 21.25 4.83 30.07
CA SER A 164 20.14 5.74 29.80
C SER A 164 20.06 6.78 30.93
N THR A 165 20.27 8.06 30.65
CA THR A 165 20.44 9.07 31.70
C THR A 165 19.37 10.15 31.56
N PRO A 166 18.50 10.35 32.57
CA PRO A 166 17.55 11.46 32.58
C PRO A 166 18.24 12.82 32.45
N ILE A 167 17.77 13.64 31.52
CA ILE A 167 18.31 14.99 31.23
C ILE A 167 17.28 16.10 31.36
N SER A 168 15.98 15.78 31.26
CA SER A 168 14.89 16.75 31.44
C SER A 168 13.63 16.04 31.94
N GLY A 169 12.81 16.72 32.74
CA GLY A 169 11.67 16.12 33.44
C GLY A 169 12.05 15.47 34.78
N SER A 170 11.09 14.80 35.42
CA SER A 170 11.28 14.14 36.71
C SER A 170 11.02 12.64 36.61
N ILE A 171 11.83 11.83 37.30
CA ILE A 171 11.59 10.39 37.38
C ILE A 171 10.21 10.06 37.98
N HIS A 172 9.66 10.99 38.76
CA HIS A 172 8.32 10.89 39.34
C HIS A 172 7.23 10.79 38.27
N THR A 173 7.45 11.32 37.06
CA THR A 173 6.51 11.16 35.95
C THR A 173 6.25 9.69 35.63
N LEU A 174 7.25 8.80 35.78
CA LEU A 174 7.06 7.37 35.53
C LEU A 174 6.42 6.63 36.71
N LEU A 175 6.67 7.10 37.93
CA LEU A 175 6.16 6.48 39.17
C LEU A 175 4.73 6.93 39.49
N TYR A 176 4.34 8.12 39.03
CA TYR A 176 3.03 8.72 39.28
C TYR A 176 2.40 9.19 37.96
N PRO A 177 1.92 8.25 37.12
CA PRO A 177 1.38 8.55 35.81
C PRO A 177 0.16 9.49 35.89
N SER A 178 0.19 10.58 35.12
CA SER A 178 -0.85 11.62 35.11
C SER A 178 -1.54 11.75 33.75
N THR A 179 -0.91 11.29 32.67
CA THR A 179 -1.40 11.50 31.30
C THR A 179 -2.63 10.65 31.00
N THR A 180 -3.67 11.30 30.48
CA THR A 180 -4.94 10.66 30.14
C THR A 180 -5.05 10.32 28.65
N GLU A 181 -5.94 9.40 28.29
CA GLU A 181 -6.19 9.05 26.88
C GLU A 181 -6.63 10.25 26.04
N SER A 182 -7.44 11.15 26.59
CA SER A 182 -7.88 12.37 25.90
C SER A 182 -6.71 13.32 25.55
N GLN A 183 -5.66 13.35 26.38
CA GLN A 183 -4.46 14.12 26.05
C GLN A 183 -3.67 13.47 24.92
N ILE A 184 -3.62 12.13 24.87
CA ILE A 184 -3.00 11.39 23.76
C ILE A 184 -3.77 11.62 22.45
N GLU A 185 -5.10 11.67 22.50
CA GLU A 185 -5.93 12.04 21.34
C GLU A 185 -5.66 13.48 20.89
N THR A 186 -5.59 14.43 21.82
CA THR A 186 -5.26 15.84 21.52
C THR A 186 -3.87 15.97 20.89
N LEU A 187 -2.90 15.19 21.38
CA LEU A 187 -1.57 15.10 20.81
C LEU A 187 -1.64 14.58 19.36
N LEU A 188 -2.37 13.49 19.12
CA LEU A 188 -2.55 12.93 17.77
C LEU A 188 -3.11 13.98 16.79
N GLU A 189 -4.11 14.77 17.21
CA GLU A 189 -4.70 15.84 16.39
C GLU A 189 -3.67 16.90 16.01
N LYS A 190 -2.88 17.40 16.97
CA LYS A 190 -1.86 18.41 16.67
C LYS A 190 -0.72 17.88 15.80
N VAL A 191 -0.31 16.61 15.99
CA VAL A 191 0.69 15.99 15.11
C VAL A 191 0.14 15.84 13.69
N GLN A 192 -1.15 15.53 13.53
CA GLN A 192 -1.81 15.47 12.22
C GLN A 192 -1.77 16.82 11.52
N GLU A 193 -2.13 17.91 12.21
CA GLU A 193 -2.05 19.27 11.66
C GLU A 193 -0.62 19.58 11.17
N LYS A 194 0.40 19.18 11.95
CA LYS A 194 1.80 19.35 11.56
C LYS A 194 2.18 18.47 10.36
N ALA A 195 1.80 17.20 10.35
CA ALA A 195 2.05 16.28 9.24
C ALA A 195 1.44 16.77 7.91
N ASP A 196 0.24 17.36 7.99
CA ASP A 196 -0.44 17.97 6.85
C ASP A 196 0.35 19.19 6.30
N THR A 197 1.09 19.92 7.15
CA THR A 197 1.98 21.01 6.70
C THR A 197 3.33 20.54 6.14
N ILE A 198 3.86 19.40 6.64
CA ILE A 198 5.10 18.77 6.14
C ILE A 198 4.87 18.15 4.77
N THR A 199 3.64 17.73 4.53
CA THR A 199 3.11 17.59 3.19
C THR A 199 3.08 18.99 2.55
N THR A 200 4.25 19.47 2.09
CA THR A 200 4.34 20.13 0.78
C THR A 200 3.38 19.32 -0.06
N PRO A 201 2.32 19.90 -0.68
CA PRO A 201 1.38 19.10 -1.43
C PRO A 201 2.26 18.23 -2.30
N VAL A 202 2.32 16.93 -1.95
CA VAL A 202 2.85 15.93 -2.87
C VAL A 202 2.11 16.34 -4.10
N GLU A 203 2.84 16.74 -5.15
CA GLU A 203 2.24 16.87 -6.45
C GLU A 203 1.51 15.55 -6.63
N GLN A 204 0.22 15.57 -6.30
CA GLN A 204 -0.67 14.44 -6.44
C GLN A 204 -0.58 14.25 -7.91
N PRO A 205 0.13 13.21 -8.37
CA PRO A 205 0.98 13.23 -9.55
C PRO A 205 0.33 14.20 -10.48
N THR A 206 0.83 15.45 -10.52
CA THR A 206 0.22 16.49 -11.34
C THR A 206 0.03 15.78 -12.64
N LEU A 207 -1.24 15.64 -13.07
CA LEU A 207 -1.54 14.94 -14.31
C LEU A 207 -0.73 15.71 -15.33
N ASN A 208 0.46 15.19 -15.63
CA ASN A 208 1.57 16.00 -16.11
C ASN A 208 1.04 16.76 -17.31
N GLU A 209 1.48 17.99 -17.55
CA GLU A 209 1.18 18.65 -18.81
C GLU A 209 1.62 17.79 -20.03
N GLY A 210 2.43 16.74 -19.81
CA GLY A 210 2.72 15.63 -20.73
C GLY A 210 1.70 14.47 -20.85
N SER A 211 0.54 14.53 -20.18
CA SER A 211 -0.53 13.52 -20.23
C SER A 211 -1.63 13.85 -21.23
N VAL A 212 -1.52 14.96 -21.96
CA VAL A 212 -2.37 15.26 -23.11
C VAL A 212 -1.56 15.07 -24.38
N ARG A 213 -2.00 14.17 -25.27
CA ARG A 213 -1.38 13.97 -26.60
C ARG A 213 -2.27 14.57 -27.69
N LEU A 214 -1.70 14.86 -28.85
CA LEU A 214 -2.47 15.24 -30.03
C LEU A 214 -2.78 13.98 -30.85
N ASP A 215 -4.03 13.84 -31.29
CA ASP A 215 -4.41 12.80 -32.25
C ASP A 215 -4.02 13.19 -33.68
N GLU A 216 -4.30 12.31 -34.64
CA GLU A 216 -4.04 12.52 -36.08
C GLU A 216 -4.71 13.78 -36.67
N THR A 217 -5.72 14.33 -35.98
CA THR A 217 -6.42 15.56 -36.38
C THR A 217 -5.91 16.80 -35.65
N GLY A 218 -4.85 16.67 -34.84
CA GLY A 218 -4.28 17.74 -34.03
C GLY A 218 -5.12 18.08 -32.79
N MET A 219 -6.03 17.20 -32.36
CA MET A 219 -6.90 17.42 -31.21
C MET A 219 -6.33 16.79 -29.94
N PRO A 220 -6.39 17.50 -28.79
CA PRO A 220 -5.86 16.97 -27.53
C PRO A 220 -6.69 15.79 -27.04
N TYR A 221 -6.08 14.75 -26.49
CA TYR A 221 -6.76 13.62 -25.86
C TYR A 221 -5.93 13.07 -24.68
N LEU A 222 -6.59 12.33 -23.79
CA LEU A 222 -5.94 11.64 -22.67
C LEU A 222 -5.55 10.21 -23.08
N PRO A 223 -4.26 9.85 -23.13
CA PRO A 223 -3.80 8.53 -23.52
C PRO A 223 -4.27 7.46 -22.52
N GLY A 224 -4.62 6.29 -23.04
CA GLY A 224 -5.10 5.16 -22.27
C GLY A 224 -5.86 4.16 -23.13
N THR A 225 -6.23 3.02 -22.56
CA THR A 225 -7.08 2.04 -23.24
C THR A 225 -8.50 2.61 -23.35
N LEU A 226 -9.06 2.63 -24.57
CA LEU A 226 -10.44 3.05 -24.79
C LEU A 226 -11.40 2.18 -23.96
N ARG A 227 -12.25 2.82 -23.15
CA ARG A 227 -13.21 2.16 -22.25
C ARG A 227 -14.66 2.39 -22.71
N PRO A 228 -15.58 1.47 -22.37
CA PRO A 228 -17.00 1.75 -22.47
C PRO A 228 -17.41 2.96 -21.62
N LEU A 229 -18.46 3.69 -22.03
CA LEU A 229 -19.01 4.80 -21.25
C LEU A 229 -19.63 4.28 -19.94
N SER A 230 -19.53 5.07 -18.87
CA SER A 230 -20.08 4.70 -17.57
C SER A 230 -21.61 4.59 -17.60
N ARG A 231 -22.18 3.83 -16.65
CA ARG A 231 -23.64 3.67 -16.53
C ARG A 231 -24.37 5.02 -16.44
N TYR A 232 -23.79 6.00 -15.75
CA TYR A 232 -24.35 7.35 -15.66
C TYR A 232 -24.41 8.05 -17.02
N ILE A 233 -23.33 8.01 -17.80
CA ILE A 233 -23.30 8.62 -19.14
C ILE A 233 -24.24 7.88 -20.09
N MET A 234 -24.28 6.55 -20.01
CA MET A 234 -25.25 5.74 -20.75
C MET A 234 -26.70 6.09 -20.39
N MET A 235 -26.98 6.39 -19.11
CA MET A 235 -28.29 6.87 -18.67
C MET A 235 -28.57 8.26 -19.22
N LEU A 236 -27.61 9.19 -19.19
CA LEU A 236 -27.77 10.52 -19.76
C LEU A 236 -28.10 10.49 -21.25
N LEU A 237 -27.49 9.57 -22.01
CA LEU A 237 -27.74 9.33 -23.44
C LEU A 237 -29.13 8.74 -23.71
N ARG A 238 -29.70 8.00 -22.77
CA ARG A 238 -31.03 7.39 -22.89
C ARG A 238 -32.15 8.24 -22.33
N THR A 239 -31.82 9.27 -21.56
CA THR A 239 -32.82 10.13 -20.91
C THR A 239 -33.35 11.14 -21.94
N PRO A 240 -34.68 11.14 -22.21
CA PRO A 240 -35.28 12.10 -23.12
C PRO A 240 -35.03 13.53 -22.68
N VAL A 241 -34.84 14.42 -23.65
CA VAL A 241 -34.68 15.85 -23.40
C VAL A 241 -36.07 16.49 -23.27
N THR A 242 -36.27 17.28 -22.22
CA THR A 242 -37.49 18.08 -22.02
C THR A 242 -37.26 19.55 -22.39
N ALA A 243 -38.35 20.34 -22.49
CA ALA A 243 -38.26 21.78 -22.77
C ALA A 243 -37.38 22.56 -21.77
N HIS A 244 -37.23 22.05 -20.54
CA HIS A 244 -36.43 22.64 -19.47
C HIS A 244 -34.99 22.11 -19.41
N THR A 245 -34.63 21.15 -20.24
CA THR A 245 -33.31 20.52 -20.21
C THR A 245 -32.28 21.42 -20.91
N ASP A 246 -31.21 21.78 -20.21
CA ASP A 246 -30.05 22.42 -20.83
C ASP A 246 -29.31 21.41 -21.70
N THR A 247 -29.59 21.44 -23.00
CA THR A 247 -29.01 20.52 -23.98
C THR A 247 -27.52 20.77 -24.22
N SER A 248 -27.03 21.98 -23.94
CA SER A 248 -25.60 22.30 -24.07
C SER A 248 -24.80 21.70 -22.91
N ALA A 249 -25.30 21.85 -21.69
CA ALA A 249 -24.71 21.23 -20.51
C ALA A 249 -24.78 19.70 -20.58
N ARG A 250 -25.92 19.14 -21.04
CA ARG A 250 -26.10 17.70 -21.24
C ARG A 250 -25.05 17.14 -22.21
N LEU A 251 -24.89 17.76 -23.38
CA LEU A 251 -23.89 17.33 -24.36
C LEU A 251 -22.46 17.46 -23.79
N TYR A 252 -22.17 18.53 -23.06
CA TYR A 252 -20.86 18.71 -22.44
C TYR A 252 -20.55 17.62 -21.40
N GLN A 253 -21.53 17.22 -20.57
CA GLN A 253 -21.37 16.12 -19.62
C GLN A 253 -21.08 14.77 -20.31
N ILE A 254 -21.75 14.51 -21.44
CA ILE A 254 -21.50 13.30 -22.24
C ILE A 254 -20.07 13.32 -22.79
N ILE A 255 -19.61 14.46 -23.33
CA ILE A 255 -18.25 14.63 -23.84
C ILE A 255 -17.21 14.47 -22.71
N LEU A 256 -17.44 15.02 -21.52
CA LEU A 256 -16.59 14.78 -20.35
C LEU A 256 -16.50 13.28 -20.01
N GLY A 257 -17.62 12.57 -20.10
CA GLY A 257 -17.68 11.12 -19.94
C GLY A 257 -16.83 10.36 -20.95
N MET A 258 -16.90 10.75 -22.23
CA MET A 258 -16.11 10.18 -23.32
C MET A 258 -14.61 10.41 -23.13
N VAL A 259 -14.21 11.63 -22.76
CA VAL A 259 -12.80 11.95 -22.45
C VAL A 259 -12.29 11.10 -21.28
N LYS A 260 -13.04 10.98 -20.19
CA LYS A 260 -12.69 10.10 -19.04
C LYS A 260 -12.57 8.63 -19.46
N ALA A 261 -13.31 8.21 -20.48
CA ALA A 261 -13.26 6.87 -21.04
C ALA A 261 -12.10 6.65 -22.04
N HIS A 262 -11.16 7.61 -22.17
CA HIS A 262 -10.05 7.58 -23.13
C HIS A 262 -10.49 7.50 -24.59
N TRP A 263 -11.64 8.12 -24.92
CA TRP A 263 -12.03 8.30 -26.31
C TRP A 263 -11.15 9.37 -26.97
N THR A 264 -11.09 9.36 -28.30
CA THR A 264 -10.45 10.43 -29.10
C THR A 264 -11.53 11.35 -29.67
N TYR A 265 -11.11 12.49 -30.23
CA TYR A 265 -12.04 13.37 -30.94
C TYR A 265 -12.69 12.65 -32.13
N THR A 266 -11.91 11.87 -32.89
CA THR A 266 -12.43 11.06 -34.01
C THR A 266 -13.50 10.06 -33.54
N HIS A 267 -13.25 9.27 -32.49
CA HIS A 267 -14.23 8.33 -31.95
C HIS A 267 -15.52 9.03 -31.51
N THR A 268 -15.38 10.16 -30.82
CA THR A 268 -16.51 10.96 -30.34
C THR A 268 -17.34 11.50 -31.50
N LEU A 269 -16.67 12.00 -32.54
CA LEU A 269 -17.33 12.54 -33.72
C LEU A 269 -18.08 11.47 -34.50
N THR A 270 -17.46 10.29 -34.69
CA THR A 270 -18.10 9.12 -35.31
C THR A 270 -19.35 8.72 -34.54
N TYR A 271 -19.23 8.54 -33.22
CA TYR A 271 -20.36 8.15 -32.37
C TYR A 271 -21.51 9.16 -32.44
N ILE A 272 -21.22 10.45 -32.33
CA ILE A 272 -22.26 11.49 -32.38
C ILE A 272 -22.96 11.48 -33.73
N THR A 273 -22.21 11.31 -34.82
CA THR A 273 -22.77 11.28 -36.18
C THR A 273 -23.64 10.05 -36.41
N GLU A 274 -23.21 8.88 -35.92
CA GLU A 274 -23.97 7.62 -36.03
C GLU A 274 -25.25 7.60 -35.19
N HIS A 275 -25.31 8.39 -34.12
CA HIS A 275 -26.44 8.44 -33.19
C HIS A 275 -27.20 9.78 -33.26
N GLN A 276 -27.35 10.34 -34.46
CA GLN A 276 -27.97 11.65 -34.68
C GLN A 276 -29.43 11.74 -34.20
N GLU A 277 -30.11 10.60 -34.14
CA GLU A 277 -31.48 10.43 -33.65
C GLU A 277 -31.60 10.49 -32.12
N THR A 278 -30.48 10.50 -31.39
CA THR A 278 -30.48 10.56 -29.93
C THR A 278 -30.78 11.98 -29.44
N ASP A 279 -31.92 12.17 -28.76
CA ASP A 279 -32.36 13.46 -28.21
C ASP A 279 -31.29 14.16 -27.35
N SER A 280 -30.53 13.40 -26.56
CA SER A 280 -29.48 13.94 -25.68
C SER A 280 -28.31 14.58 -26.45
N LEU A 281 -28.18 14.29 -27.76
CA LEU A 281 -27.17 14.86 -28.65
C LEU A 281 -27.71 16.02 -29.50
N ILE A 282 -28.97 16.43 -29.32
CA ILE A 282 -29.63 17.46 -30.14
C ILE A 282 -28.85 18.78 -30.23
N HIS A 283 -28.08 19.15 -29.19
CA HIS A 283 -27.25 20.36 -29.21
C HIS A 283 -26.08 20.29 -30.21
N ALA A 284 -25.61 19.08 -30.55
CA ALA A 284 -24.57 18.86 -31.54
C ALA A 284 -25.07 19.26 -32.94
N PHE A 285 -26.35 19.02 -33.22
CA PHE A 285 -26.95 19.21 -34.54
C PHE A 285 -27.76 20.50 -34.68
N THR A 286 -28.25 21.06 -33.57
CA THR A 286 -29.13 22.23 -33.58
C THR A 286 -28.66 23.32 -32.62
N ARG A 287 -29.00 24.56 -32.93
CA ARG A 287 -28.82 25.72 -32.04
C ARG A 287 -30.17 26.29 -31.66
N LYS A 288 -30.28 26.81 -30.44
CA LYS A 288 -31.46 27.57 -30.01
C LYS A 288 -31.34 28.99 -30.58
N ASN A 289 -32.39 29.45 -31.24
CA ASN A 289 -32.55 30.81 -31.74
C ASN A 289 -33.01 31.72 -30.59
N THR A 290 -32.90 33.04 -30.77
CA THR A 290 -33.30 34.05 -29.79
C THR A 290 -34.79 34.00 -29.45
N ASP A 291 -35.63 33.53 -30.39
CA ASP A 291 -37.08 33.31 -30.23
C ASP A 291 -37.44 32.01 -29.50
N GLY A 292 -36.45 31.22 -29.07
CA GLY A 292 -36.65 29.95 -28.38
C GLY A 292 -36.81 28.73 -29.29
N THR A 293 -36.96 28.92 -30.61
CA THR A 293 -36.99 27.84 -31.60
C THR A 293 -35.60 27.22 -31.80
N ARG A 294 -35.52 26.04 -32.42
CA ARG A 294 -34.23 25.41 -32.75
C ARG A 294 -34.04 25.35 -34.27
N SER A 295 -32.89 25.84 -34.73
CA SER A 295 -32.47 25.71 -36.13
C SER A 295 -31.36 24.67 -36.26
N THR A 296 -31.33 23.95 -37.39
CA THR A 296 -30.22 23.06 -37.74
C THR A 296 -28.92 23.86 -37.86
N ARG A 297 -27.82 23.29 -37.39
CA ARG A 297 -26.51 23.93 -37.51
C ARG A 297 -26.04 23.89 -38.97
N PRO A 298 -25.30 24.93 -39.41
CA PRO A 298 -24.67 24.94 -40.72
C PRO A 298 -23.73 23.74 -40.92
N THR A 299 -23.55 23.30 -42.16
CA THR A 299 -22.60 22.22 -42.52
C THR A 299 -21.15 22.68 -42.44
N THR A 300 -20.89 23.99 -42.58
CA THR A 300 -19.55 24.60 -42.56
C THR A 300 -19.49 25.81 -41.61
N GLY A 301 -18.26 26.28 -41.33
CA GLY A 301 -18.03 27.47 -40.49
C GLY A 301 -18.06 27.20 -38.98
N ILE A 302 -17.79 28.26 -38.21
CA ILE A 302 -17.52 28.22 -36.75
C ILE A 302 -18.68 27.65 -35.90
N ASN A 303 -19.89 27.59 -36.46
CA ASN A 303 -21.10 27.09 -35.81
C ASN A 303 -21.51 25.69 -36.30
N SER A 304 -20.73 25.07 -37.19
CA SER A 304 -20.95 23.69 -37.62
C SER A 304 -20.81 22.71 -36.47
N MET A 305 -21.51 21.57 -36.57
CA MET A 305 -21.45 20.49 -35.59
C MET A 305 -20.00 20.15 -35.23
N ARG A 306 -19.16 19.89 -36.24
CA ARG A 306 -17.74 19.51 -36.05
C ARG A 306 -16.99 20.52 -35.19
N LEU A 307 -17.07 21.81 -35.50
CA LEU A 307 -16.32 22.83 -34.76
C LEU A 307 -16.90 23.10 -33.37
N VAL A 308 -18.20 22.93 -33.16
CA VAL A 308 -18.83 22.98 -31.83
C VAL A 308 -18.31 21.84 -30.96
N ILE A 309 -18.34 20.60 -31.46
CA ILE A 309 -17.81 19.44 -30.73
C ILE A 309 -16.31 19.60 -30.48
N ALA A 310 -15.53 20.10 -31.45
CA ALA A 310 -14.10 20.34 -31.27
C ALA A 310 -13.81 21.33 -30.12
N ARG A 311 -14.57 22.43 -30.01
CA ARG A 311 -14.42 23.37 -28.88
C ARG A 311 -14.80 22.74 -27.55
N MET A 312 -15.93 22.04 -27.49
CA MET A 312 -16.38 21.35 -26.28
C MET A 312 -15.40 20.26 -25.86
N TRP A 313 -14.81 19.55 -26.83
CA TRP A 313 -13.77 18.55 -26.63
C TRP A 313 -12.51 19.15 -26.03
N LYS A 314 -11.93 20.19 -26.65
CA LYS A 314 -10.76 20.90 -26.11
C LYS A 314 -11.02 21.37 -24.69
N LYS A 315 -12.18 22.00 -24.46
CA LYS A 315 -12.60 22.45 -23.13
C LYS A 315 -12.69 21.27 -22.14
N ALA A 316 -13.29 20.15 -22.53
CA ALA A 316 -13.45 18.98 -21.67
C ALA A 316 -12.10 18.33 -21.31
N VAL A 317 -11.20 18.19 -22.29
CA VAL A 317 -9.85 17.65 -22.06
C VAL A 317 -9.06 18.57 -21.14
N THR A 318 -9.05 19.88 -21.39
CA THR A 318 -8.43 20.85 -20.49
C THR A 318 -9.04 20.77 -19.09
N THR A 319 -10.37 20.78 -18.98
CA THR A 319 -11.05 20.67 -17.67
C THR A 319 -10.65 19.41 -16.92
N ILE A 320 -10.56 18.24 -17.56
CA ILE A 320 -10.18 17.00 -16.88
C ILE A 320 -8.68 16.98 -16.55
N ALA A 321 -7.84 17.51 -17.44
CA ALA A 321 -6.39 17.57 -17.22
C ALA A 321 -6.00 18.54 -16.10
N THR A 322 -6.70 19.67 -15.96
CA THR A 322 -6.38 20.71 -14.95
C THR A 322 -7.15 20.59 -13.65
N SER A 323 -8.27 19.85 -13.62
CA SER A 323 -9.07 19.69 -12.40
C SER A 323 -8.40 18.70 -11.44
N HIS A 324 -7.79 19.23 -10.38
CA HIS A 324 -7.38 18.51 -9.16
C HIS A 324 -8.58 18.09 -8.29
N ARG A 325 -9.82 18.39 -8.72
CA ARG A 325 -11.03 17.96 -8.03
C ARG A 325 -11.21 16.46 -8.22
N LEU A 326 -10.89 15.73 -7.15
CA LEU A 326 -11.42 14.40 -6.85
C LEU A 326 -12.93 14.41 -7.13
N TYR A 327 -13.35 13.88 -8.27
CA TYR A 327 -14.75 13.57 -8.50
C TYR A 327 -15.10 12.44 -7.52
N ALA A 328 -15.66 12.79 -6.36
CA ALA A 328 -16.34 11.83 -5.52
C ALA A 328 -17.42 11.16 -6.37
N GLY A 329 -17.24 9.88 -6.68
CA GLY A 329 -18.34 9.06 -7.18
C GLY A 329 -19.49 9.11 -6.17
N HIS A 330 -20.73 8.87 -6.62
CA HIS A 330 -21.90 8.75 -5.74
C HIS A 330 -21.89 7.42 -4.96
N ASP A 331 -20.72 6.99 -4.55
CA ASP A 331 -20.49 5.75 -3.84
C ASP A 331 -20.63 6.06 -2.35
N SER A 332 -21.88 6.04 -1.88
CA SER A 332 -22.24 6.33 -0.47
C SER A 332 -21.49 5.43 0.52
N GLU A 333 -21.10 4.24 0.07
CA GLU A 333 -20.37 3.26 0.86
C GLU A 333 -18.84 3.40 0.75
N PHE A 334 -18.32 4.38 -0.02
CA PHE A 334 -16.88 4.51 -0.23
C PHE A 334 -16.13 4.69 1.08
N THR A 335 -16.56 5.61 1.93
CA THR A 335 -15.90 5.91 3.20
C THR A 335 -15.89 4.70 4.13
N CYS A 336 -17.04 4.02 4.27
CA CYS A 336 -17.14 2.81 5.08
C CYS A 336 -16.21 1.70 4.55
N ARG A 337 -16.24 1.44 3.23
CA ARG A 337 -15.33 0.45 2.62
C ARG A 337 -13.86 0.86 2.68
N TYR A 338 -13.57 2.16 2.65
CA TYR A 338 -12.23 2.73 2.75
C TYR A 338 -11.63 2.44 4.12
N GLN A 339 -12.34 2.83 5.16
CA GLN A 339 -12.01 2.55 6.55
C GLN A 339 -11.90 1.03 6.79
N ASP A 340 -12.90 0.26 6.38
CA ASP A 340 -12.93 -1.19 6.53
C ASP A 340 -11.73 -1.88 5.89
N THR A 341 -11.34 -1.46 4.69
CA THR A 341 -10.22 -2.06 3.97
C THR A 341 -8.92 -1.71 4.69
N ILE A 342 -8.72 -0.45 5.05
CA ILE A 342 -7.47 0.00 5.70
C ILE A 342 -7.30 -0.68 7.05
N MET A 343 -8.31 -0.69 7.90
CA MET A 343 -8.22 -1.31 9.24
C MET A 343 -7.96 -2.82 9.14
N ALA A 344 -8.69 -3.53 8.27
CA ALA A 344 -8.48 -4.97 8.10
C ALA A 344 -7.07 -5.29 7.58
N ILE A 345 -6.55 -4.50 6.63
CA ILE A 345 -5.18 -4.70 6.14
C ILE A 345 -4.13 -4.28 7.16
N ASP A 346 -4.34 -3.22 7.92
CA ASP A 346 -3.42 -2.79 8.98
C ASP A 346 -3.23 -3.90 10.03
N HIS A 347 -4.33 -4.44 10.55
CA HIS A 347 -4.29 -5.56 11.50
C HIS A 347 -3.61 -6.79 10.90
N LEU A 348 -3.97 -7.17 9.67
CA LEU A 348 -3.39 -8.34 9.01
C LEU A 348 -1.89 -8.15 8.75
N TYR A 349 -1.47 -6.96 8.32
CA TYR A 349 -0.06 -6.61 8.12
C TYR A 349 0.71 -6.72 9.44
N ASN A 350 0.20 -6.13 10.52
CA ASN A 350 0.83 -6.19 11.84
C ASN A 350 0.98 -7.63 12.32
N TRP A 351 -0.07 -8.43 12.28
CA TRP A 351 0.00 -9.85 12.64
C TRP A 351 1.02 -10.60 11.77
N ASN A 352 0.97 -10.40 10.45
CA ASN A 352 1.82 -11.14 9.52
C ASN A 352 3.30 -10.76 9.61
N MET A 353 3.61 -9.51 9.96
CA MET A 353 4.97 -9.02 10.14
C MET A 353 5.57 -9.43 11.50
N ASN A 354 4.74 -9.64 12.51
CA ASN A 354 5.19 -9.92 13.88
C ASN A 354 5.06 -11.39 14.31
N ARG A 355 4.43 -12.26 13.51
CA ARG A 355 4.31 -13.69 13.85
C ARG A 355 5.63 -14.43 13.70
N ASP A 356 5.83 -15.45 14.54
CA ASP A 356 6.98 -16.33 14.45
C ASP A 356 6.95 -17.20 13.18
N ILE A 357 8.01 -17.09 12.38
CA ILE A 357 8.18 -17.88 11.16
C ILE A 357 9.14 -19.02 11.45
N THR A 358 8.57 -20.20 11.66
CA THR A 358 9.32 -21.43 11.95
C THR A 358 9.67 -22.19 10.67
N THR A 359 8.80 -22.18 9.66
CA THR A 359 8.98 -22.94 8.41
C THR A 359 9.12 -22.06 7.16
N THR A 360 9.71 -22.62 6.10
CA THR A 360 9.74 -21.99 4.76
C THR A 360 8.34 -21.80 4.18
N GLY A 361 7.39 -22.68 4.53
CA GLY A 361 5.97 -22.53 4.18
C GLY A 361 5.39 -21.23 4.74
N GLN A 362 5.58 -20.98 6.04
CA GLN A 362 5.14 -19.74 6.70
C GLN A 362 5.84 -18.50 6.13
N ALA A 363 7.12 -18.59 5.75
CA ALA A 363 7.84 -17.49 5.10
C ALA A 363 7.25 -17.16 3.71
N THR A 364 6.80 -18.19 2.99
CA THR A 364 6.08 -18.03 1.72
C THR A 364 4.70 -17.41 1.95
N ASP A 365 4.00 -17.85 3.01
CA ASP A 365 2.69 -17.31 3.39
C ASP A 365 2.78 -15.82 3.73
N GLN A 366 3.85 -15.40 4.42
CA GLN A 366 4.09 -13.99 4.72
C GLN A 366 4.15 -13.13 3.46
N ARG A 367 4.87 -13.61 2.43
CA ARG A 367 5.01 -12.94 1.13
C ARG A 367 3.68 -12.85 0.36
N VAL A 368 2.90 -13.93 0.36
CA VAL A 368 1.60 -13.96 -0.32
C VAL A 368 0.58 -13.06 0.39
N ILE A 369 0.52 -13.09 1.72
CA ILE A 369 -0.34 -12.19 2.51
C ILE A 369 0.01 -10.72 2.19
N ASN A 370 1.28 -10.34 2.28
CA ASN A 370 1.70 -8.96 1.97
C ASN A 370 1.33 -8.55 0.53
N THR A 371 1.43 -9.47 -0.43
CA THR A 371 1.03 -9.21 -1.82
C THR A 371 -0.47 -8.94 -1.94
N LEU A 372 -1.31 -9.79 -1.32
CA LEU A 372 -2.76 -9.61 -1.33
C LEU A 372 -3.16 -8.32 -0.61
N SER A 373 -2.54 -8.04 0.55
CA SER A 373 -2.73 -6.79 1.30
C SER A 373 -2.43 -5.55 0.47
N LEU A 374 -1.30 -5.54 -0.26
CA LEU A 374 -0.94 -4.43 -1.14
C LEU A 374 -1.99 -4.21 -2.24
N TRP A 375 -2.48 -5.30 -2.85
CA TRP A 375 -3.47 -5.21 -3.92
C TRP A 375 -4.85 -4.79 -3.40
N CYS A 376 -5.25 -5.26 -2.22
CA CYS A 376 -6.49 -4.84 -1.56
C CYS A 376 -6.47 -3.34 -1.20
N LEU A 377 -5.36 -2.81 -0.67
CA LEU A 377 -5.21 -1.38 -0.40
C LEU A 377 -5.27 -0.53 -1.68
N LYS A 378 -4.62 -0.99 -2.77
CA LYS A 378 -4.68 -0.32 -4.07
C LYS A 378 -6.07 -0.35 -4.69
N ALA A 379 -6.80 -1.45 -4.52
CA ALA A 379 -8.15 -1.62 -5.04
C ALA A 379 -9.24 -1.00 -4.14
N ASN A 380 -8.89 -0.62 -2.91
CA ASN A 380 -9.82 -0.22 -1.86
C ASN A 380 -10.94 -1.25 -1.59
N ARG A 381 -10.60 -2.53 -1.64
CA ARG A 381 -11.52 -3.66 -1.44
C ARG A 381 -10.75 -4.87 -0.94
N LEU A 382 -11.36 -5.65 -0.03
CA LEU A 382 -10.79 -6.91 0.47
C LEU A 382 -10.98 -8.10 -0.48
N THR A 383 -11.85 -7.95 -1.49
CA THR A 383 -12.10 -8.96 -2.52
C THR A 383 -11.44 -8.53 -3.82
N ILE A 384 -10.48 -9.33 -4.30
CA ILE A 384 -9.68 -9.03 -5.48
C ILE A 384 -9.52 -10.26 -6.40
N GLN A 385 -9.43 -10.02 -7.70
CA GLN A 385 -8.96 -11.03 -8.65
C GLN A 385 -7.44 -11.09 -8.59
N ALA A 386 -6.90 -12.29 -8.36
CA ALA A 386 -5.47 -12.49 -8.16
C ALA A 386 -4.98 -13.72 -8.94
N ASP A 387 -4.13 -13.47 -9.95
CA ASP A 387 -3.46 -14.52 -10.71
C ASP A 387 -2.23 -15.05 -9.95
N THR A 388 -2.11 -16.38 -9.83
CA THR A 388 -1.03 -17.03 -9.07
C THR A 388 0.36 -16.71 -9.61
N ARG A 389 0.54 -16.49 -10.92
CA ARG A 389 1.84 -16.11 -11.49
C ARG A 389 2.17 -14.66 -11.15
N ARG A 390 1.19 -13.77 -11.21
CA ARG A 390 1.36 -12.36 -10.80
C ARG A 390 1.72 -12.28 -9.32
N ILE A 391 1.06 -13.07 -8.45
CA ILE A 391 1.42 -13.16 -7.02
C ILE A 391 2.88 -13.61 -6.90
N ALA A 392 3.24 -14.71 -7.57
CA ALA A 392 4.57 -15.28 -7.51
C ALA A 392 5.67 -14.29 -7.95
N LEU A 393 5.42 -13.50 -9.00
CA LEU A 393 6.35 -12.47 -9.45
C LEU A 393 6.43 -11.30 -8.47
N THR A 394 5.30 -10.82 -7.96
CA THR A 394 5.27 -9.69 -7.04
C THR A 394 6.02 -9.95 -5.74
N CYS A 395 6.07 -11.21 -5.27
CA CYS A 395 6.82 -11.54 -4.05
C CYS A 395 8.04 -12.44 -4.28
N GLY A 396 8.48 -12.62 -5.53
CA GLY A 396 9.71 -13.33 -5.90
C GLY A 396 9.76 -14.82 -5.55
N ILE A 397 8.61 -15.51 -5.49
CA ILE A 397 8.53 -16.96 -5.26
C ILE A 397 8.18 -17.71 -6.56
N SER A 398 8.15 -19.05 -6.51
CA SER A 398 7.67 -19.85 -7.64
C SER A 398 6.13 -19.91 -7.68
N ARG A 399 5.56 -20.11 -8.87
CA ARG A 399 4.11 -20.34 -9.07
C ARG A 399 3.57 -21.45 -8.17
N GLN A 400 4.32 -22.55 -8.01
CA GLN A 400 3.90 -23.66 -7.16
C GLN A 400 3.93 -23.29 -5.67
N ALA A 401 4.94 -22.53 -5.23
CA ALA A 401 5.01 -22.03 -3.86
C ALA A 401 3.84 -21.08 -3.55
N ALA A 402 3.50 -20.18 -4.48
CA ALA A 402 2.33 -19.31 -4.37
C ALA A 402 1.02 -20.11 -4.31
N ALA A 403 0.84 -21.12 -5.17
CA ALA A 403 -0.34 -21.98 -5.16
C ALA A 403 -0.49 -22.75 -3.83
N ASN A 404 0.59 -23.36 -3.35
CA ASN A 404 0.59 -24.08 -2.07
C ASN A 404 0.31 -23.14 -0.89
N SER A 405 0.80 -21.90 -0.96
CA SER A 405 0.53 -20.88 0.04
C SER A 405 -0.94 -20.48 0.05
N LEU A 406 -1.54 -20.19 -1.11
CA LEU A 406 -2.97 -19.88 -1.21
C LEU A 406 -3.83 -21.02 -0.61
N HIS A 407 -3.50 -22.28 -0.88
CA HIS A 407 -4.20 -23.42 -0.26
C HIS A 407 -4.07 -23.44 1.27
N ARG A 408 -2.87 -23.18 1.81
CA ARG A 408 -2.68 -23.09 3.27
C ARG A 408 -3.45 -21.93 3.90
N LEU A 409 -3.43 -20.76 3.26
CA LEU A 409 -4.13 -19.57 3.74
C LEU A 409 -5.65 -19.75 3.74
N ILE A 410 -6.19 -20.48 2.75
CA ILE A 410 -7.60 -20.89 2.74
C ILE A 410 -7.90 -21.85 3.89
N ALA A 411 -7.07 -22.88 4.07
CA ALA A 411 -7.24 -23.83 5.18
C ALA A 411 -7.11 -23.19 6.57
N GLN A 412 -6.39 -22.08 6.68
CA GLN A 412 -6.25 -21.28 7.91
C GLN A 412 -7.35 -20.24 8.10
N HIS A 413 -8.31 -20.14 7.18
CA HIS A 413 -9.37 -19.11 7.21
C HIS A 413 -8.82 -17.68 7.28
N ILE A 414 -7.70 -17.42 6.58
CA ILE A 414 -7.16 -16.07 6.39
C ILE A 414 -7.74 -15.46 5.11
N ILE A 415 -7.96 -16.28 4.08
CA ILE A 415 -8.58 -15.87 2.82
C ILE A 415 -9.64 -16.90 2.39
N ASP A 416 -10.65 -16.45 1.65
CA ASP A 416 -11.61 -17.31 0.96
C ASP A 416 -11.41 -17.24 -0.55
N LEU A 417 -11.56 -18.40 -1.22
CA LEU A 417 -11.72 -18.44 -2.67
C LEU A 417 -13.21 -18.22 -3.02
N THR A 418 -13.57 -17.01 -3.40
CA THR A 418 -14.96 -16.63 -3.68
C THR A 418 -15.41 -16.99 -5.09
N THR A 419 -14.50 -16.98 -6.07
CA THR A 419 -14.82 -17.37 -7.44
C THR A 419 -13.64 -18.12 -8.06
N PRO A 420 -13.81 -19.37 -8.49
CA PRO A 420 -12.79 -20.09 -9.25
C PRO A 420 -12.42 -19.38 -10.55
N ALA A 421 -11.18 -19.53 -11.00
CA ALA A 421 -10.77 -19.01 -12.30
C ALA A 421 -11.61 -19.64 -13.44
N HIS A 422 -11.89 -18.84 -14.46
CA HIS A 422 -12.60 -19.29 -15.66
C HIS A 422 -12.06 -18.59 -16.91
N GLY A 423 -11.58 -19.38 -17.88
CA GLY A 423 -10.98 -18.88 -19.12
C GLY A 423 -9.78 -17.97 -18.85
N ARG A 424 -9.94 -16.67 -19.15
CA ARG A 424 -8.90 -15.64 -18.94
C ARG A 424 -9.03 -14.90 -17.59
N ILE A 425 -10.08 -15.20 -16.83
CA ILE A 425 -10.35 -14.57 -15.54
C ILE A 425 -9.68 -15.40 -14.44
N ALA A 426 -8.85 -14.75 -13.62
CA ALA A 426 -8.17 -15.38 -12.50
C ALA A 426 -9.15 -15.71 -11.35
N HIS A 427 -8.66 -16.46 -10.37
CA HIS A 427 -9.39 -16.70 -9.13
C HIS A 427 -9.66 -15.37 -8.41
N THR A 428 -10.84 -15.24 -7.81
CA THR A 428 -11.19 -14.14 -6.91
C THR A 428 -11.01 -14.60 -5.48
N TYR A 429 -10.23 -13.87 -4.70
CA TYR A 429 -10.01 -14.13 -3.28
C TYR A 429 -10.56 -12.99 -2.44
N THR A 430 -11.02 -13.30 -1.24
CA THR A 430 -11.42 -12.32 -0.22
C THR A 430 -10.55 -12.51 1.01
N ILE A 431 -9.94 -11.44 1.52
CA ILE A 431 -9.33 -11.44 2.85
C ILE A 431 -10.45 -11.46 3.89
N ILE A 432 -10.44 -12.46 4.77
CA ILE A 432 -11.47 -12.64 5.78
C ILE A 432 -11.22 -11.65 6.93
N LYS A 433 -12.24 -10.87 7.26
CA LYS A 433 -12.27 -10.09 8.50
C LYS A 433 -12.53 -11.06 9.66
N ASN A 434 -11.50 -11.61 10.27
CA ASN A 434 -11.68 -12.47 11.44
C ASN A 434 -11.22 -11.71 12.69
N THR A 435 -12.07 -11.63 13.72
CA THR A 435 -11.64 -11.56 15.14
C THR A 435 -10.50 -12.60 15.34
N ALA A 436 -9.61 -12.59 16.30
CA ALA A 436 -8.34 -13.36 16.28
C ALA A 436 -7.26 -12.85 15.30
N ASN A 437 -7.59 -12.41 14.08
CA ASN A 437 -6.64 -11.68 13.20
C ASN A 437 -6.85 -10.15 13.21
N THR A 438 -8.03 -9.69 13.64
CA THR A 438 -8.42 -8.29 13.79
C THR A 438 -8.78 -7.93 15.23
N SER A 439 -8.56 -8.82 16.19
CA SER A 439 -8.67 -8.51 17.62
C SER A 439 -7.34 -8.83 18.28
N LEU A 440 -6.64 -7.79 18.70
CA LEU A 440 -5.99 -7.85 20.01
C LEU A 440 -7.10 -8.23 20.99
N GLU A 441 -6.95 -9.32 21.74
CA GLU A 441 -7.86 -9.65 22.83
C GLU A 441 -7.78 -8.53 23.88
N GLY A 442 -8.54 -7.47 23.65
CA GLY A 442 -8.94 -6.53 24.68
C GLY A 442 -10.03 -7.22 25.48
N ASN A 443 -9.73 -7.52 26.74
CA ASN A 443 -10.71 -8.01 27.68
C ASN A 443 -11.90 -7.04 27.69
N THR A 444 -13.10 -7.56 27.47
CA THR A 444 -14.35 -6.80 27.45
C THR A 444 -14.65 -6.29 28.85
N ARG A 445 -14.21 -5.08 29.16
CA ARG A 445 -14.85 -4.22 30.14
C ARG A 445 -15.46 -3.05 29.41
N TYR A 446 -16.69 -2.72 29.79
CA TYR A 446 -17.55 -1.69 29.22
C TYR A 446 -16.77 -0.47 28.71
N ASN A 447 -16.54 -0.42 27.40
CA ASN A 447 -16.17 0.81 26.72
C ASN A 447 -17.43 1.65 26.58
N LEU A 448 -17.34 2.93 26.93
CA LEU A 448 -18.27 3.93 26.40
C LEU A 448 -18.22 3.85 24.87
N ASP A 449 -19.38 3.97 24.22
CA ASP A 449 -19.50 3.93 22.76
C ASP A 449 -18.59 4.99 22.11
N THR A 450 -17.47 4.53 21.52
CA THR A 450 -16.47 5.35 20.82
C THR A 450 -16.73 5.45 19.31
N SER A 451 -17.91 5.06 18.81
CA SER A 451 -18.25 5.12 17.38
C SER A 451 -18.13 6.52 16.77
N LYS A 452 -18.15 7.59 17.58
CA LYS A 452 -17.94 8.97 17.15
C LYS A 452 -16.47 9.38 16.90
N TYR A 453 -15.51 8.50 17.23
CA TYR A 453 -14.05 8.72 17.11
C TYR A 453 -13.37 7.72 16.16
N ALA A 454 -14.15 7.12 15.26
CA ALA A 454 -13.60 6.38 14.13
C ALA A 454 -12.54 7.24 13.39
N PRO A 455 -11.43 6.63 12.92
CA PRO A 455 -10.34 7.37 12.29
C PRO A 455 -10.89 8.27 11.17
N THR A 456 -10.50 9.54 11.19
CA THR A 456 -10.93 10.50 10.18
C THR A 456 -10.38 10.10 8.82
N THR A 457 -11.02 10.56 7.72
CA THR A 457 -10.54 10.29 6.36
C THR A 457 -9.07 10.68 6.16
N ALA A 458 -8.61 11.77 6.80
CA ALA A 458 -7.23 12.26 6.72
C ALA A 458 -6.24 11.29 7.39
N THR A 459 -6.56 10.76 8.57
CA THR A 459 -5.69 9.78 9.27
C THR A 459 -5.64 8.44 8.53
N LEU A 460 -6.76 8.01 7.95
CA LEU A 460 -6.81 6.81 7.12
C LEU A 460 -5.91 6.91 5.87
N ASP A 461 -5.84 8.09 5.26
CA ASP A 461 -4.94 8.34 4.13
C ASP A 461 -3.47 8.18 4.52
N THR A 462 -3.06 8.72 5.67
CA THR A 462 -1.69 8.54 6.19
C THR A 462 -1.37 7.08 6.45
N ILE A 463 -2.23 6.35 7.16
CA ILE A 463 -2.04 4.92 7.45
C ILE A 463 -1.93 4.13 6.15
N LYS A 464 -2.83 4.38 5.20
CA LYS A 464 -2.79 3.73 3.89
C LYS A 464 -1.49 4.01 3.16
N ASN A 465 -1.01 5.25 3.14
CA ASN A 465 0.22 5.62 2.45
C ASN A 465 1.43 4.93 3.07
N ILE A 466 1.50 4.87 4.41
CA ILE A 466 2.55 4.15 5.14
C ILE A 466 2.49 2.64 4.82
N LEU A 467 1.30 2.03 4.88
CA LEU A 467 1.15 0.61 4.53
C LEU A 467 1.51 0.34 3.06
N LEU A 468 1.10 1.20 2.13
CA LEU A 468 1.44 1.09 0.72
C LEU A 468 2.95 1.18 0.51
N HIS A 469 3.62 2.12 1.18
CA HIS A 469 5.07 2.25 1.14
C HIS A 469 5.74 1.01 1.70
N ASN A 470 5.44 0.64 2.95
CA ASN A 470 6.06 -0.49 3.64
C ASN A 470 5.86 -1.82 2.89
N LEU A 471 4.63 -2.11 2.43
CA LEU A 471 4.35 -3.31 1.65
C LEU A 471 5.08 -3.30 0.30
N THR A 472 5.13 -2.15 -0.39
CA THR A 472 5.82 -2.05 -1.68
C THR A 472 7.32 -2.22 -1.52
N THR A 473 7.94 -1.53 -0.56
CA THR A 473 9.37 -1.63 -0.25
C THR A 473 9.71 -3.06 0.16
N TRP A 474 8.98 -3.62 1.13
CA TRP A 474 9.21 -4.98 1.61
C TRP A 474 9.06 -6.03 0.51
N LEU A 475 8.01 -5.96 -0.32
CA LEU A 475 7.82 -6.92 -1.41
C LEU A 475 8.87 -6.78 -2.50
N THR A 476 9.27 -5.56 -2.86
CA THR A 476 10.30 -5.32 -3.89
C THR A 476 11.64 -5.87 -3.44
N THR A 477 12.03 -5.62 -2.19
CA THR A 477 13.27 -6.13 -1.60
C THR A 477 13.22 -7.64 -1.40
N ALA A 478 12.10 -8.20 -0.91
CA ALA A 478 11.93 -9.65 -0.77
C ALA A 478 11.89 -10.37 -2.12
N ALA A 479 11.43 -9.70 -3.18
CA ALA A 479 11.40 -10.24 -4.52
C ALA A 479 12.77 -10.21 -5.22
N HIS A 480 13.80 -9.59 -4.64
CA HIS A 480 15.15 -9.57 -5.19
C HIS A 480 15.73 -10.98 -5.36
N ASP A 481 16.61 -11.16 -6.36
CA ASP A 481 17.22 -12.45 -6.69
C ASP A 481 17.92 -13.10 -5.48
N ALA A 482 18.66 -12.29 -4.72
CA ALA A 482 19.30 -12.65 -3.46
C ALA A 482 18.32 -13.30 -2.45
N CYS A 483 17.09 -12.80 -2.37
CA CYS A 483 16.08 -13.26 -1.40
C CYS A 483 15.25 -14.44 -1.90
N THR A 484 15.58 -15.02 -3.06
CA THR A 484 14.89 -16.20 -3.61
C THR A 484 15.50 -17.51 -3.15
N SER A 485 14.91 -18.64 -3.56
CA SER A 485 15.46 -19.98 -3.30
C SER A 485 16.84 -20.24 -3.90
N HIS A 486 17.26 -19.47 -4.91
CA HIS A 486 18.59 -19.60 -5.54
C HIS A 486 19.64 -18.71 -4.87
N GLY A 487 19.23 -17.72 -4.06
CA GLY A 487 20.12 -16.92 -3.23
C GLY A 487 20.20 -17.44 -1.80
N ILE A 488 19.99 -16.58 -0.82
CA ILE A 488 20.02 -16.92 0.62
C ILE A 488 18.77 -17.68 1.11
N GLY A 489 17.77 -17.87 0.25
CA GLY A 489 16.53 -18.57 0.57
C GLY A 489 15.42 -17.67 1.11
N ILE A 490 14.18 -18.17 1.06
CA ILE A 490 12.97 -17.37 1.36
C ILE A 490 12.92 -16.91 2.82
N LYS A 491 13.15 -17.81 3.78
CA LYS A 491 13.05 -17.48 5.22
C LYS A 491 14.20 -16.54 5.67
N PRO A 492 15.49 -16.81 5.36
CA PRO A 492 16.55 -15.85 5.64
C PRO A 492 16.37 -14.53 4.90
N GLY A 493 15.91 -14.57 3.64
CA GLY A 493 15.58 -13.38 2.85
C GLY A 493 14.53 -12.50 3.52
N ASN A 494 13.41 -13.06 4.00
CA ASN A 494 12.40 -12.27 4.72
C ASN A 494 12.97 -11.60 5.97
N LYS A 495 13.82 -12.30 6.72
CA LYS A 495 14.48 -11.73 7.91
C LYS A 495 15.39 -10.57 7.51
N LEU A 496 16.27 -10.77 6.52
CA LEU A 496 17.17 -9.73 6.03
C LEU A 496 16.38 -8.49 5.62
N VAL A 497 15.36 -8.67 4.78
CA VAL A 497 14.49 -7.59 4.30
C VAL A 497 13.90 -6.80 5.46
N THR A 498 13.32 -7.46 6.46
CA THR A 498 12.74 -6.79 7.64
C THR A 498 13.78 -5.98 8.44
N HIS A 499 15.01 -6.49 8.59
CA HIS A 499 16.06 -5.77 9.33
C HIS A 499 16.66 -4.59 8.53
N THR A 500 16.51 -4.59 7.21
CA THR A 500 17.07 -3.55 6.32
C THR A 500 16.03 -2.52 5.85
N MET A 501 14.82 -2.55 6.40
CA MET A 501 13.76 -1.59 6.03
C MET A 501 14.14 -0.13 6.32
N THR A 502 14.96 0.11 7.34
CA THR A 502 15.43 1.45 7.75
C THR A 502 16.62 1.94 6.95
N MET A 503 17.29 1.07 6.17
CA MET A 503 18.40 1.46 5.31
C MET A 503 17.90 2.31 4.14
N SER A 504 18.79 3.16 3.60
CA SER A 504 18.54 3.84 2.33
C SER A 504 18.26 2.81 1.22
N GLN A 505 17.51 3.23 0.21
CA GLN A 505 17.17 2.33 -0.90
C GLN A 505 18.41 1.87 -1.66
N ASP A 506 19.38 2.76 -1.88
CA ASP A 506 20.57 2.49 -2.68
C ASP A 506 21.51 1.52 -1.95
N ASP A 507 21.79 1.74 -0.66
CA ASP A 507 22.64 0.83 0.14
C ASP A 507 22.03 -0.57 0.22
N ARG A 508 20.70 -0.64 0.36
CA ARG A 508 19.99 -1.92 0.42
C ARG A 508 20.05 -2.65 -0.92
N LEU A 509 19.94 -1.94 -2.04
CA LEU A 509 20.05 -2.55 -3.38
C LEU A 509 21.48 -3.03 -3.64
N GLU A 510 22.49 -2.22 -3.33
CA GLU A 510 23.91 -2.61 -3.48
C GLU A 510 24.24 -3.86 -2.64
N MET A 511 23.78 -3.91 -1.38
CA MET A 511 23.94 -5.09 -0.54
C MET A 511 23.30 -6.33 -1.18
N LEU A 512 22.09 -6.19 -1.74
CA LEU A 512 21.36 -7.30 -2.34
C LEU A 512 21.96 -7.76 -3.67
N ASP A 513 22.50 -6.85 -4.47
CA ASP A 513 23.21 -7.16 -5.72
C ASP A 513 24.49 -7.93 -5.42
N ASN A 514 25.27 -7.48 -4.44
CA ASN A 514 26.46 -8.20 -3.95
C ASN A 514 26.12 -9.62 -3.48
N ILE A 515 25.02 -9.81 -2.74
CA ILE A 515 24.56 -11.14 -2.34
C ILE A 515 24.15 -11.97 -3.57
N ALA A 516 23.45 -11.37 -4.53
CA ALA A 516 23.00 -12.09 -5.73
C ALA A 516 24.18 -12.55 -6.60
N ASP A 517 25.22 -11.73 -6.73
CA ASP A 517 26.47 -12.05 -7.42
C ASP A 517 27.22 -13.19 -6.71
N ASN A 518 27.38 -13.09 -5.38
CA ASN A 518 28.05 -14.11 -4.59
C ASN A 518 27.35 -15.47 -4.65
N HIS A 519 26.02 -15.47 -4.75
CA HIS A 519 25.21 -16.68 -4.93
C HIS A 519 24.99 -17.07 -6.40
N GLN A 520 25.56 -16.33 -7.35
CA GLN A 520 25.42 -16.54 -8.80
C GLN A 520 23.95 -16.67 -9.26
N CYS A 521 23.05 -15.89 -8.65
CA CYS A 521 21.62 -15.98 -8.88
C CYS A 521 21.03 -14.77 -9.62
N VAL A 522 21.86 -13.86 -10.13
CA VAL A 522 21.43 -12.68 -10.90
C VAL A 522 20.59 -13.09 -12.11
N GLY A 523 19.47 -12.40 -12.30
CA GLY A 523 18.52 -12.63 -13.39
C GLY A 523 17.50 -13.73 -13.12
N THR A 524 17.48 -14.34 -11.94
CA THR A 524 16.55 -15.44 -11.60
C THR A 524 15.08 -15.02 -11.74
N VAL A 525 14.72 -13.88 -11.16
CA VAL A 525 13.37 -13.33 -11.16
C VAL A 525 12.99 -12.82 -12.55
N ARG A 526 13.92 -12.19 -13.26
CA ARG A 526 13.73 -11.77 -14.67
C ARG A 526 13.45 -12.96 -15.57
N THR A 527 14.23 -14.03 -15.44
CA THR A 527 14.04 -15.28 -16.20
C THR A 527 12.68 -15.90 -15.90
N ARG A 528 12.28 -15.91 -14.62
CA ARG A 528 10.95 -16.38 -14.21
C ARG A 528 9.82 -15.53 -14.81
N ALA A 529 9.96 -14.21 -14.81
CA ALA A 529 9.00 -13.30 -15.44
C ALA A 529 8.83 -13.59 -16.93
N HIS A 530 9.94 -13.80 -17.64
CA HIS A 530 9.92 -14.15 -19.06
C HIS A 530 9.23 -15.51 -19.32
N ILE A 531 9.52 -16.53 -18.51
CA ILE A 531 8.85 -17.84 -18.59
C ILE A 531 7.35 -17.70 -18.39
N TYR A 532 6.91 -16.93 -17.39
CA TYR A 532 5.49 -16.75 -17.12
C TYR A 532 4.78 -15.93 -18.20
N GLU A 533 5.47 -14.98 -18.83
CA GLU A 533 4.92 -14.28 -19.98
C GLU A 533 4.72 -15.21 -21.18
N LEU A 534 5.72 -16.02 -21.50
CA LEU A 534 5.60 -17.04 -22.55
C LEU A 534 4.44 -18.00 -22.30
N GLU A 535 4.30 -18.49 -21.06
CA GLU A 535 3.17 -19.36 -20.69
C GLU A 535 1.82 -18.66 -20.85
N ARG A 536 1.72 -17.37 -20.49
CA ARG A 536 0.49 -16.58 -20.67
C ARG A 536 0.13 -16.42 -22.14
N LEU A 537 1.13 -16.11 -22.98
CA LEU A 537 0.94 -15.97 -24.43
C LEU A 537 0.54 -17.30 -25.08
N LEU A 538 1.19 -18.41 -24.70
CA LEU A 538 0.83 -19.76 -25.14
C LEU A 538 -0.61 -20.11 -24.79
N TRP A 539 -1.01 -19.83 -23.54
CA TRP A 539 -2.36 -20.13 -23.07
C TRP A 539 -3.41 -19.26 -23.76
N ALA A 540 -3.12 -17.98 -23.97
CA ALA A 540 -4.01 -17.08 -24.69
C ALA A 540 -4.21 -17.53 -26.15
N TRP A 541 -3.13 -17.95 -26.82
CA TRP A 541 -3.20 -18.48 -28.18
C TRP A 541 -4.03 -19.77 -28.24
N TRP A 542 -3.81 -20.69 -27.30
CA TRP A 542 -4.58 -21.93 -27.21
C TRP A 542 -6.07 -21.66 -26.95
N HIS A 543 -6.42 -20.75 -26.04
CA HIS A 543 -7.81 -20.39 -25.79
C HIS A 543 -8.52 -19.80 -27.02
N GLN A 544 -7.81 -19.01 -27.83
CA GLN A 544 -8.38 -18.53 -29.09
C GLN A 544 -8.61 -19.68 -30.08
N GLU A 545 -7.68 -20.64 -30.14
CA GLU A 545 -7.84 -21.84 -30.96
C GLU A 545 -9.03 -22.68 -30.48
N THR A 546 -9.14 -22.98 -29.19
CA THR A 546 -10.28 -23.75 -28.64
C THR A 546 -11.59 -23.04 -28.95
N THR A 547 -11.66 -21.72 -28.73
CA THR A 547 -12.85 -20.91 -29.06
C THR A 547 -13.21 -21.02 -30.54
N HIS A 548 -12.22 -20.99 -31.43
CA HIS A 548 -12.45 -21.16 -32.87
C HIS A 548 -12.94 -22.57 -33.23
N LEU A 549 -12.37 -23.62 -32.62
CA LEU A 549 -12.77 -25.00 -32.86
C LEU A 549 -14.21 -25.28 -32.42
N THR A 550 -14.65 -24.63 -31.33
CA THR A 550 -16.00 -24.79 -30.75
C THR A 550 -17.06 -23.92 -31.42
N LYS A 551 -16.71 -22.97 -32.31
CA LYS A 551 -17.69 -22.18 -33.08
C LYS A 551 -18.53 -23.06 -34.01
N LYS A 552 -19.76 -22.63 -34.32
CA LYS A 552 -20.60 -23.31 -35.31
C LYS A 552 -19.94 -23.23 -36.69
N HIS A 553 -20.16 -24.25 -37.54
CA HIS A 553 -19.44 -24.36 -38.83
C HIS A 553 -19.60 -23.12 -39.73
N HIS A 554 -20.77 -22.46 -39.71
CA HIS A 554 -21.02 -21.25 -40.49
C HIS A 554 -20.33 -19.99 -39.95
N GLU A 555 -19.82 -20.02 -38.72
CA GLU A 555 -19.09 -18.91 -38.07
C GLU A 555 -17.56 -19.08 -38.16
N LYS A 556 -17.08 -20.19 -38.72
CA LYS A 556 -15.65 -20.49 -38.87
C LYS A 556 -15.09 -19.79 -40.09
N THR A 557 -14.45 -18.64 -39.89
CA THR A 557 -13.64 -17.97 -40.91
C THR A 557 -12.23 -18.56 -40.97
N GLY A 558 -11.58 -18.49 -42.14
CA GLY A 558 -10.23 -19.01 -42.32
C GLY A 558 -9.19 -18.22 -41.53
N ARG A 559 -8.58 -18.83 -40.50
CA ARG A 559 -7.40 -18.26 -39.82
C ARG A 559 -6.12 -18.53 -40.62
N LYS A 560 -5.22 -17.54 -40.70
CA LYS A 560 -3.89 -17.67 -41.33
C LYS A 560 -3.03 -18.68 -40.58
N HIS A 561 -2.10 -19.32 -41.30
CA HIS A 561 -1.14 -20.24 -40.69
C HIS A 561 -0.08 -19.47 -39.90
N ALA A 562 0.32 -19.99 -38.73
CA ALA A 562 1.31 -19.37 -37.84
C ALA A 562 2.66 -19.04 -38.49
N ARG A 563 3.05 -19.74 -39.56
CA ARG A 563 4.32 -19.54 -40.25
C ARG A 563 4.42 -18.20 -41.00
N TYR A 564 3.28 -17.53 -41.19
CA TYR A 564 3.19 -16.24 -41.86
C TYR A 564 2.98 -15.08 -40.89
N ALA A 565 3.05 -15.34 -39.58
CA ALA A 565 2.97 -14.28 -38.58
C ALA A 565 4.37 -13.71 -38.33
N HIS A 566 4.49 -12.39 -38.48
CA HIS A 566 5.74 -11.65 -38.25
C HIS A 566 5.69 -10.78 -37.00
N THR A 567 4.51 -10.63 -36.38
CA THR A 567 4.31 -9.91 -35.13
C THR A 567 3.66 -10.82 -34.09
N LEU A 568 3.82 -10.47 -32.80
CA LEU A 568 3.17 -11.20 -31.71
C LEU A 568 1.64 -11.20 -31.86
N THR A 569 1.05 -10.06 -32.24
CA THR A 569 -0.39 -9.92 -32.46
C THR A 569 -0.88 -10.85 -33.56
N ASP A 570 -0.17 -10.89 -34.70
CA ASP A 570 -0.51 -11.78 -35.82
C ASP A 570 -0.36 -13.25 -35.43
N LEU A 571 0.67 -13.58 -34.64
CA LEU A 571 0.91 -14.95 -34.21
C LEU A 571 -0.22 -15.43 -33.31
N LEU A 572 -0.61 -14.64 -32.31
CA LEU A 572 -1.74 -14.99 -31.43
C LEU A 572 -3.05 -15.11 -32.22
N ALA A 573 -3.26 -14.30 -33.27
CA ALA A 573 -4.42 -14.36 -34.15
C ALA A 573 -4.37 -15.49 -35.20
N SER A 574 -3.23 -16.17 -35.35
CA SER A 574 -3.05 -17.29 -36.31
C SER A 574 -3.50 -18.65 -35.76
N ARG A 575 -3.58 -19.68 -36.61
CA ARG A 575 -3.88 -21.05 -36.19
C ARG A 575 -2.80 -21.58 -35.25
N TYR A 576 -3.21 -22.24 -34.17
CA TYR A 576 -2.26 -22.92 -33.27
C TYR A 576 -1.51 -24.04 -34.03
N PRO A 577 -0.17 -24.18 -33.88
CA PRO A 577 0.60 -25.24 -34.52
C PRO A 577 0.11 -26.63 -34.12
N ARG A 578 0.16 -27.58 -35.06
CA ARG A 578 -0.32 -28.95 -34.85
C ARG A 578 0.66 -29.97 -35.38
N LYS A 579 0.71 -31.11 -34.70
CA LYS A 579 1.36 -32.35 -35.14
C LYS A 579 0.24 -33.36 -35.43
N GLY A 580 -0.18 -33.44 -36.69
CA GLY A 580 -1.41 -34.15 -37.06
C GLY A 580 -2.65 -33.44 -36.48
N ASN A 581 -3.48 -34.18 -35.73
CA ASN A 581 -4.67 -33.61 -35.08
C ASN A 581 -4.39 -33.02 -33.68
N GLN A 582 -3.21 -33.23 -33.11
CA GLN A 582 -2.87 -32.75 -31.77
C GLN A 582 -2.17 -31.38 -31.80
N PRO A 583 -2.40 -30.53 -30.79
CA PRO A 583 -1.65 -29.28 -30.63
C PRO A 583 -0.16 -29.53 -30.41
N ASP A 584 0.69 -28.77 -31.10
CA ASP A 584 2.14 -28.82 -30.97
C ASP A 584 2.65 -27.64 -30.12
N TYR A 585 2.68 -27.86 -28.81
CA TYR A 585 3.12 -26.86 -27.84
C TYR A 585 4.61 -26.50 -27.99
N THR A 586 5.44 -27.45 -28.44
CA THR A 586 6.89 -27.22 -28.62
C THR A 586 7.14 -26.24 -29.75
N VAL A 587 6.47 -26.44 -30.90
CA VAL A 587 6.57 -25.51 -32.04
C VAL A 587 5.98 -24.15 -31.68
N ALA A 588 4.82 -24.11 -31.01
CA ALA A 588 4.20 -22.86 -30.58
C ALA A 588 5.11 -22.06 -29.64
N ARG A 589 5.77 -22.73 -28.68
CA ARG A 589 6.71 -22.11 -27.76
C ARG A 589 7.93 -21.55 -28.48
N SER A 590 8.51 -22.32 -29.41
CA SER A 590 9.64 -21.87 -30.23
C SER A 590 9.30 -20.66 -31.11
N MET A 591 8.07 -20.60 -31.64
CA MET A 591 7.61 -19.44 -32.42
C MET A 591 7.48 -18.18 -31.54
N LEU A 592 6.92 -18.31 -30.33
CA LEU A 592 6.82 -17.20 -29.39
C LEU A 592 8.20 -16.71 -28.94
N LEU A 593 9.10 -17.63 -28.57
CA LEU A 593 10.47 -17.30 -28.18
C LEU A 593 11.19 -16.45 -29.24
N LYS A 594 11.02 -16.74 -30.54
CA LYS A 594 11.62 -15.96 -31.63
C LYS A 594 11.10 -14.53 -31.73
N LEU A 595 9.89 -14.26 -31.25
CA LEU A 595 9.25 -12.94 -31.33
C LEU A 595 9.29 -12.17 -29.99
N THR A 596 9.71 -12.82 -28.90
CA THR A 596 9.81 -12.23 -27.56
C THR A 596 11.23 -12.18 -27.00
N ALA A 597 12.21 -12.75 -27.71
CA ALA A 597 13.63 -12.52 -27.51
C ALA A 597 14.00 -11.15 -28.07
#